data_AF-A0A920AD97-F1
#
_entry.id   AF-A0A920AD97-F1
#
_cell.length_a   1.000
_cell.length_b   1.000
_cell.length_c   1.000
_cell.angle_alpha   90.00
_cell.angle_beta   90.00
_cell.angle_gamma   90.00
#
_symmetry.space_group_name_H-M   'P 1'
#
loop_
_entity.id
_entity.type
_entity.pdbx_description
1 polymer ?
#
loop_
_entity_poly.entity_id
_entity_poly.type
_entity_poly.pdbx_seq_one_letter_code
_entity_poly.pdbx_strand_id
1 'polypeptide(L)' 'MFVCGSDEHGVPITISAKKEGVSPQEVVDKYHKLIGDSFKDLGISFDVYHRTSDKLHHETASDF' A
#
# COMPACT_ATOMS: atom_id res chain seq x y z
N MET A 1 -12.96 5.42 15.00
CA MET A 1 -12.11 5.64 13.82
C MET A 1 -10.92 4.71 13.91
N PHE A 2 -10.94 3.63 13.13
CA PHE A 2 -9.91 2.61 13.02
C PHE A 2 -9.24 2.72 11.66
N VAL A 3 -7.94 3.02 11.63
CA VAL A 3 -7.20 3.39 10.42
C VAL A 3 -6.03 2.43 10.23
N CYS A 4 -5.82 2.01 8.98
CA CYS A 4 -4.67 1.22 8.57
C CYS A 4 -4.28 1.60 7.14
N GLY A 5 -3.20 1.01 6.62
CA GLY A 5 -2.81 1.20 5.23
C GLY A 5 -1.61 0.35 4.82
N SER A 6 -1.33 0.35 3.52
CA SER A 6 -0.13 -0.29 2.98
C SER A 6 1.08 0.64 3.02
N ASP A 7 2.21 0.13 3.48
CA ASP A 7 3.51 0.75 3.23
C ASP A 7 4.06 0.27 1.89
N GLU A 8 4.27 1.22 0.99
CA GLU A 8 4.51 0.99 -0.43
C GLU A 8 5.84 1.58 -0.91
N HIS A 9 6.74 1.89 0.03
CA HIS A 9 8.09 2.37 -0.29
C HIS A 9 9.19 1.40 0.18
N GLY A 10 10.37 1.54 -0.42
CA GLY A 10 11.57 0.81 -0.01
C GLY A 10 12.11 -0.19 -1.04
N VAL A 11 13.35 -0.63 -0.79
CA VAL A 11 14.11 -1.55 -1.67
C VAL A 11 13.42 -2.89 -1.93
N PRO A 12 12.71 -3.52 -0.97
CA PRO A 12 12.04 -4.81 -1.22
C PRO A 12 11.03 -4.76 -2.37
N ILE A 13 10.34 -3.63 -2.55
CA ILE A 13 9.33 -3.45 -3.58
C ILE A 13 9.97 -3.39 -4.96
N THR A 14 11.06 -2.65 -5.11
CA THR A 14 11.79 -2.55 -6.38
C THR A 14 12.45 -3.88 -6.76
N ILE A 15 12.93 -4.65 -5.77
CA ILE A 15 13.43 -6.02 -6.00
C ILE A 15 12.30 -6.93 -6.51
N SER A 16 11.11 -6.85 -5.89
CA SER A 16 9.96 -7.67 -6.29
C SER A 16 9.46 -7.31 -7.69
N ALA A 17 9.35 -6.02 -7.99
CA ALA A 17 9.00 -5.50 -9.31
C ALA A 17 9.96 -5.98 -10.39
N LYS A 18 11.27 -5.92 -10.13
CA LYS A 18 12.31 -6.43 -11.04
C LYS A 18 12.19 -7.94 -11.27
N LYS A 19 11.85 -8.72 -10.24
CA LYS A 19 11.66 -10.18 -10.36
C LYS A 19 10.40 -10.53 -11.15
N GLU A 20 9.32 -9.78 -10.95
CA GLU A 20 8.02 -9.97 -11.63
C GLU A 20 8.01 -9.34 -13.04
N GLY A 21 9.00 -8.50 -13.39
CA GLY A 21 9.09 -7.85 -14.70
C GLY A 21 8.08 -6.71 -14.89
N VAL A 22 7.62 -6.12 -13.80
CA VAL A 22 6.61 -5.05 -13.75
C VAL A 22 7.16 -3.80 -13.07
N SER A 23 6.41 -2.70 -13.09
CA SER A 23 6.75 -1.50 -12.34
C SER A 23 6.53 -1.68 -10.82
N PRO A 24 7.24 -0.91 -9.96
CA PRO A 24 6.97 -0.89 -8.52
C PRO A 24 5.51 -0.57 -8.18
N GLN A 25 4.87 0.32 -8.96
CA GLN A 25 3.46 0.70 -8.76
C GLN A 25 2.53 -0.51 -8.97
N GLU A 26 2.74 -1.29 -10.03
CA GLU A 26 1.94 -2.49 -10.31
C GLU A 26 2.05 -3.54 -9.19
N VAL A 27 3.23 -3.65 -8.55
CA VAL A 27 3.42 -4.53 -7.39
C VAL A 27 2.57 -4.06 -6.22
N VAL A 28 2.69 -2.79 -5.83
CA VAL A 28 1.99 -2.28 -4.65
C VAL A 28 0.49 -2.21 -4.87
N ASP A 29 0.00 -1.90 -6.07
CA ASP A 29 -1.42 -1.93 -6.42
C ASP A 29 -2.01 -3.33 -6.24
N LYS A 30 -1.31 -4.35 -6.74
CA LYS A 30 -1.70 -5.76 -6.61
C LYS A 30 -1.80 -6.17 -5.14
N TYR A 31 -0.78 -5.89 -4.34
CA TYR A 31 -0.75 -6.32 -2.94
C TYR A 31 -1.66 -5.49 -2.04
N HIS A 32 -1.79 -4.18 -2.26
CA HIS A 32 -2.73 -3.33 -1.51
C HIS A 32 -4.18 -3.83 -1.64
N LYS A 33 -4.60 -4.16 -2.87
CA LYS A 33 -5.91 -4.75 -3.10
C LYS A 33 -6.04 -6.12 -2.42
N LEU A 34 -5.06 -7.00 -2.59
CA LEU A 34 -5.08 -8.35 -2.01
C LEU A 34 -5.19 -8.31 -0.48
N ILE A 35 -4.40 -7.46 0.17
CA ILE A 35 -4.39 -7.30 1.63
C ILE A 35 -5.71 -6.69 2.10
N GLY A 36 -6.20 -5.64 1.42
CA GLY A 36 -7.48 -5.02 1.73
C GLY A 36 -8.68 -5.98 1.61
N ASP A 37 -8.70 -6.82 0.58
CA ASP A 37 -9.72 -7.86 0.43
C ASP A 37 -9.58 -8.94 1.51
N SER A 38 -8.35 -9.34 1.84
CA SER A 38 -8.09 -10.31 2.93
C SER A 38 -8.58 -9.81 4.29
N PHE A 39 -8.42 -8.52 4.59
CA PHE A 39 -8.96 -7.95 5.83
C PHE A 39 -10.49 -8.07 5.89
N LYS A 40 -11.18 -7.78 4.79
CA LYS A 40 -12.65 -7.94 4.71
C LYS A 40 -13.07 -9.40 4.91
N ASP A 41 -12.36 -10.33 4.28
CA ASP A 41 -12.63 -11.77 4.40
C ASP A 41 -12.41 -12.30 5.82
N LEU A 42 -11.46 -11.69 6.56
CA LEU A 42 -11.20 -11.97 7.98
C LEU A 42 -12.18 -11.26 8.92
N GLY A 43 -13.15 -10.50 8.41
CA GLY A 43 -14.11 -9.74 9.21
C GLY A 43 -13.52 -8.48 9.85
N ILE A 44 -12.38 -8.01 9.35
CA ILE A 44 -11.72 -6.78 9.80
C ILE A 44 -12.19 -5.62 8.92
N SER A 45 -12.80 -4.62 9.56
CA SER A 45 -13.26 -3.40 8.88
C SER A 45 -12.51 -2.19 9.43
N PHE A 46 -11.84 -1.46 8.54
CA PHE A 46 -11.24 -0.16 8.85
C PHE A 46 -12.18 0.95 8.38
N ASP A 47 -12.24 2.05 9.13
CA ASP A 47 -12.91 3.27 8.68
C ASP A 47 -12.13 3.91 7.52
N VAL A 48 -10.80 3.77 7.52
CA VAL A 48 -9.90 4.18 6.44
C VAL A 48 -8.80 3.14 6.25
N TYR A 49 -8.70 2.59 5.05
CA TYR A 49 -7.58 1.77 4.60
C TYR A 49 -6.83 2.51 3.49
N HIS A 50 -5.69 3.12 3.83
CA HIS A 50 -4.92 4.04 2.99
C HIS A 50 -3.66 3.38 2.41
N ARG A 51 -2.80 4.16 1.75
CA ARG A 51 -1.50 3.72 1.22
C ARG A 51 -0.47 4.84 1.25
N THR A 52 0.81 4.53 1.45
CA THR A 52 1.85 5.57 1.52
C THR A 52 2.18 6.19 0.16
N SER A 53 1.84 5.53 -0.96
CA SER A 53 2.07 6.09 -2.31
C SER A 53 1.09 7.20 -2.71
N ASP A 54 0.10 7.53 -1.88
CA ASP A 54 -0.89 8.56 -2.22
C ASP A 54 -0.29 9.97 -2.14
N LYS A 55 -0.77 10.88 -2.97
CA LYS A 55 -0.26 12.27 -3.05
C LYS A 55 -0.38 12.98 -1.71
N LEU A 56 -1.48 12.78 -1.00
CA LEU A 56 -1.69 13.35 0.33
C LEU A 56 -0.62 12.87 1.33
N HIS A 57 -0.21 11.61 1.23
CA HIS A 57 0.86 11.09 2.08
C HIS A 57 2.20 11.73 1.72
N HIS A 58 2.50 11.93 0.42
CA HIS A 58 3.72 12.61 -0.01
C HIS A 58 3.77 14.08 0.44
N GLU A 59 2.67 14.81 0.30
CA GLU A 59 2.54 16.20 0.75
C GLU A 59 2.79 16.28 2.26
N THR A 60 2.01 15.52 3.03
CA THR A 60 2.11 15.55 4.49
C THR A 60 3.48 15.08 4.98
N ALA A 61 4.05 14.01 4.44
CA ALA A 61 5.36 13.50 4.86
C ALA A 61 6.52 14.45 4.52
N SER A 62 6.39 15.27 3.47
CA SER A 62 7.43 16.25 3.09
C SER A 62 7.42 17.49 3.97
N ASP A 63 6.31 17.76 4.67
CA ASP A 63 6.17 18.90 5.57
C ASP A 63 6.77 18.65 6.98
N PHE A 64 7.24 17.43 7.27
CA PHE A 64 7.88 17.02 8.55
C PHE A 64 9.40 16.90 8.45
#